data_AF-A0A183ARY3-F1
#
_entry.id   AF-A0A183ARY3-F1
#
_cell.length_a   1.000
_cell.length_b   1.000
_cell.length_c   1.000
_cell.angle_alpha   90.00
_cell.angle_beta   90.00
_cell.angle_gamma   90.00
#
_symmetry.space_group_name_H-M   'P 1'
#
loop_
_entity.id
_entity.type
_entity.pdbx_description
1 polymer ?
#
loop_
_entity_poly.entity_id
_entity_poly.type
_entity_poly.pdbx_seq_one_letter_code
_entity_poly.pdbx_strand_id
1 'polypeptide(L)'
;MCLKANYGYVQSKAATRETIGCIRDAGGNPTLISLEKASALQHHFEALCTVDPGNTVQAQSTTTERPMDKILIGPQKVEKTIEALDRNKPAGPDDMHRAILKPLKGILARPLASLVIKSVETATFPSDFKAAIVTHIYKGATEMPP
;
A
#
# COMPACT_ATOMS: atom_id res chain seq x y z
N MET A 1 -36.59 -0.02 2.82
CA MET A 1 -36.25 1.42 2.92
C MET A 1 -34.92 1.66 2.22
N CYS A 2 -34.90 2.51 1.19
CA CYS A 2 -33.71 2.73 0.37
C CYS A 2 -32.81 3.79 1.03
N LEU A 3 -31.62 3.39 1.52
CA LEU A 3 -30.65 4.30 2.16
C LEU A 3 -30.30 5.52 1.29
N LYS A 4 -30.35 5.40 -0.04
CA LYS A 4 -30.01 6.47 -0.98
C LYS A 4 -30.92 7.69 -0.90
N ALA A 5 -32.22 7.48 -0.68
CA ALA A 5 -33.19 8.59 -0.60
C ALA A 5 -33.00 9.41 0.69
N ASN A 6 -32.67 8.74 1.80
CA ASN A 6 -32.42 9.39 3.08
C ASN A 6 -31.09 10.16 3.08
N TYR A 7 -30.05 9.60 2.47
CA TYR A 7 -28.75 10.26 2.35
C TYR A 7 -28.83 11.58 1.58
N GLY A 8 -29.55 11.60 0.45
CA GLY A 8 -29.75 12.83 -0.34
C GLY A 8 -30.52 13.92 0.42
N TYR A 9 -31.56 13.52 1.17
CA TYR A 9 -32.33 14.46 1.99
C TYR A 9 -31.49 15.08 3.11
N VAL A 10 -30.72 14.27 3.84
CA VAL A 10 -29.83 14.74 4.93
C VAL A 10 -28.76 15.69 4.38
N GLN A 11 -28.13 15.36 3.25
CA GLN A 11 -27.16 16.24 2.59
C GLN A 11 -27.77 17.58 2.12
N SER A 12 -29.01 17.57 1.66
CA SER A 12 -29.71 18.80 1.24
C SER A 12 -30.05 19.76 2.39
N LYS A 13 -30.08 19.24 3.63
CA LYS A 13 -30.40 20.00 4.85
C LYS A 13 -29.17 20.32 5.70
N ALA A 14 -28.00 19.81 5.35
CA ALA A 14 -26.75 20.12 6.05
C ALA A 14 -26.26 21.53 5.67
N ALA A 15 -26.04 22.39 6.68
CA ALA A 15 -25.59 23.77 6.50
C ALA A 15 -24.17 23.89 5.89
N THR A 16 -23.39 22.80 5.96
CA THR A 16 -22.06 22.67 5.38
C THR A 16 -22.08 21.50 4.40
N ARG A 17 -21.87 21.80 3.10
CA ARG A 17 -21.75 20.78 2.04
C ARG A 17 -20.40 20.09 2.11
N GLU A 18 -20.13 19.34 3.18
CA GLU A 18 -18.93 18.51 3.26
C GLU A 18 -19.20 17.13 2.66
N THR A 19 -18.41 16.76 1.65
CA THR A 19 -18.46 15.45 0.99
C THR A 19 -18.11 14.29 1.95
N ILE A 20 -17.39 14.61 3.04
CA ILE A 20 -16.99 13.70 4.11
C ILE A 20 -17.42 14.34 5.43
N GLY A 21 -18.17 13.62 6.27
CA GLY A 21 -18.56 14.12 7.59
C GLY A 21 -17.33 14.50 8.44
N CYS A 22 -17.52 15.43 9.39
CA CYS A 22 -16.43 16.00 10.18
C CYS A 22 -15.60 14.91 10.89
N ILE A 23 -14.35 14.74 10.44
CA ILE A 23 -13.36 13.85 11.09
C ILE A 23 -12.77 14.60 12.28
N ARG A 24 -12.55 13.91 13.39
CA ARG A 24 -11.91 14.51 14.58
C ARG A 24 -10.43 14.20 14.58
N ASP A 25 -9.63 15.16 15.01
CA ASP A 25 -8.21 14.93 15.29
C ASP A 25 -8.00 14.09 16.56
N ALA A 26 -6.74 13.78 16.89
CA ALA A 26 -6.39 13.03 18.10
C ALA A 26 -6.82 13.74 19.41
N GLY A 27 -7.06 15.06 19.36
CA GLY A 27 -7.57 15.86 20.48
C GLY A 27 -9.10 15.92 20.55
N GLY A 28 -9.81 15.28 19.62
CA GLY A 28 -11.28 15.29 19.55
C GLY A 28 -11.87 16.54 18.89
N ASN A 29 -11.04 17.43 18.35
CA ASN A 29 -11.47 18.65 17.68
C ASN A 29 -11.87 18.37 16.22
N PRO A 30 -12.85 19.10 15.68
CA PRO A 30 -13.24 18.97 14.28
C PRO A 30 -12.09 19.41 13.35
N THR A 31 -11.71 18.55 12.42
CA THR A 31 -10.77 18.90 11.34
C THR A 31 -11.50 19.70 10.26
N LEU A 32 -11.00 20.89 9.94
CA LEU A 32 -11.69 21.83 9.06
C LEU A 32 -11.08 21.83 7.65
N ILE A 33 -9.78 21.59 7.53
CA ILE A 33 -9.09 21.54 6.23
C ILE A 33 -8.88 20.11 5.74
N SER A 34 -8.80 19.94 4.42
CA SER A 34 -8.63 18.63 3.78
C SER A 34 -7.34 17.92 4.19
N LEU A 35 -6.27 18.68 4.45
CA LEU A 35 -4.99 18.15 4.91
C LEU A 35 -5.12 17.53 6.31
N GLU A 36 -5.77 18.22 7.25
CA GLU A 36 -6.03 17.69 8.59
C GLU A 36 -6.90 16.43 8.54
N LYS A 37 -7.96 16.45 7.72
CA LYS A 37 -8.81 15.28 7.49
C LYS A 37 -8.00 14.09 6.96
N ALA A 38 -7.10 14.33 6.01
CA ALA A 38 -6.24 13.31 5.41
C ALA A 38 -5.21 12.75 6.41
N SER A 39 -4.57 13.62 7.20
CA SER A 39 -3.64 13.21 8.27
C SER A 39 -4.34 12.41 9.38
N ALA A 40 -5.55 12.82 9.77
CA ALA A 40 -6.35 12.06 10.74
C ALA A 40 -6.71 10.66 10.23
N LEU A 41 -7.06 10.53 8.94
CA LEU A 41 -7.29 9.24 8.30
C LEU A 41 -6.02 8.39 8.23
N GLN A 42 -4.90 8.99 7.83
CA GLN A 42 -3.61 8.31 7.80
C GLN A 42 -3.28 7.70 9.17
N HIS A 43 -3.31 8.52 10.23
CA HIS A 43 -3.05 8.06 11.60
C HIS A 43 -4.04 6.96 12.04
N HIS A 44 -5.31 7.08 11.68
CA HIS A 44 -6.31 6.07 12.00
C HIS A 44 -6.00 4.72 11.31
N PHE A 45 -5.64 4.73 10.02
CA PHE A 45 -5.28 3.51 9.30
C PHE A 45 -3.96 2.91 9.76
N GLU A 46 -2.97 3.74 10.11
CA GLU A 46 -1.73 3.29 10.74
C GLU A 46 -2.02 2.58 12.08
N ALA A 47 -2.90 3.14 12.91
CA ALA A 47 -3.29 2.55 14.19
C ALA A 47 -4.12 1.25 14.06
N LEU A 48 -4.95 1.15 13.02
CA LEU A 48 -5.70 -0.08 12.70
C LEU A 48 -4.82 -1.18 12.09
N CYS A 49 -3.65 -0.81 11.56
CA CYS A 49 -2.71 -1.77 11.00
C CYS A 49 -2.08 -2.54 12.17
N THR A 50 -2.70 -3.65 12.55
CA THR A 50 -2.14 -4.59 13.51
C THR A 50 -0.84 -5.15 12.95
N VAL A 51 0.28 -4.70 13.51
CA VAL A 51 1.57 -5.37 13.34
C VAL A 51 1.40 -6.76 13.92
N ASP A 52 1.50 -7.79 13.07
CA ASP A 52 1.46 -9.18 13.53
C ASP A 52 2.55 -9.35 14.60
N PRO A 53 2.18 -9.68 15.85
CA PRO A 53 3.14 -9.82 16.95
C PRO A 53 4.07 -11.04 16.76
N GLY A 54 3.97 -11.76 15.65
CA GLY A 54 4.71 -12.99 15.39
C GLY A 54 4.05 -14.20 16.04
N ASN A 55 2.81 -14.06 16.51
CA ASN A 55 2.02 -15.20 16.93
C ASN A 55 1.57 -15.94 15.67
N THR A 56 2.36 -16.93 15.27
CA THR A 56 2.00 -17.88 14.22
C THR A 56 0.63 -18.46 14.54
N VAL A 57 -0.42 -17.94 13.91
CA VAL A 57 -1.70 -18.65 13.86
C VAL A 57 -1.35 -19.97 13.22
N GLN A 58 -1.56 -21.08 13.95
CA GLN A 58 -1.30 -22.41 13.43
C GLN A 58 -2.21 -22.60 12.21
N ALA A 59 -1.66 -22.31 11.03
CA ALA A 59 -2.36 -22.47 9.78
C ALA A 59 -2.79 -23.93 9.73
N GLN A 60 -4.10 -24.15 9.62
CA GLN A 60 -4.63 -25.48 9.36
C GLN A 60 -4.11 -25.87 7.99
N SER A 61 -2.98 -26.57 7.97
CA SER A 61 -2.36 -27.05 6.74
C SER A 61 -3.28 -28.10 6.15
N THR A 62 -4.12 -27.70 5.20
CA THR A 62 -4.78 -28.63 4.31
C THR A 62 -3.69 -29.19 3.41
N THR A 63 -3.13 -30.34 3.80
CA THR A 63 -2.14 -31.05 2.99
C THR A 63 -2.76 -31.33 1.62
N THR A 64 -2.33 -30.59 0.61
CA THR A 64 -2.71 -30.85 -0.77
C THR A 64 -1.88 -32.03 -1.28
N GLU A 65 -2.53 -33.09 -1.77
CA GLU A 65 -1.84 -34.29 -2.30
C GLU A 65 -0.95 -33.98 -3.51
N ARG A 66 -1.16 -32.83 -4.16
CA ARG A 66 -0.37 -32.39 -5.31
C ARG A 66 0.69 -31.38 -4.85
N PRO A 67 1.99 -31.67 -5.01
CA PRO A 67 3.02 -30.68 -4.79
C PRO A 67 2.85 -29.55 -5.81
N MET A 68 3.13 -28.31 -5.40
CA MET A 68 3.23 -27.19 -6.33
C MET A 68 4.42 -27.39 -7.27
N ASP A 69 4.25 -26.95 -8.51
CA ASP A 69 5.36 -26.88 -9.46
C ASP A 69 6.44 -25.92 -8.96
N LYS A 70 7.69 -26.22 -9.31
CA LYS A 70 8.82 -25.38 -8.92
C LYS A 70 8.67 -24.00 -9.56
N ILE A 71 8.66 -22.96 -8.72
CA ILE A 71 8.64 -21.58 -9.18
C ILE A 71 10.02 -21.24 -9.77
N LEU A 72 10.07 -20.92 -11.06
CA LEU A 72 11.29 -20.54 -11.76
C LEU A 72 11.27 -19.04 -12.07
N ILE A 73 12.18 -18.30 -11.44
CA ILE A 73 12.37 -16.86 -11.66
C ILE A 73 13.68 -16.65 -12.39
N GLY A 74 13.60 -16.47 -13.71
CA GLY A 74 14.77 -16.21 -14.55
C GLY A 74 15.23 -14.75 -14.47
N PRO A 75 16.54 -14.45 -14.62
CA PRO A 75 17.05 -13.08 -14.64
C PRO A 75 16.36 -12.20 -15.69
N GLN A 76 16.05 -12.74 -16.87
CA GLN A 76 15.36 -12.00 -17.93
C GLN A 76 13.96 -11.52 -17.50
N LYS A 77 13.26 -12.33 -16.69
CA LYS A 77 11.95 -11.95 -16.15
C LYS A 77 12.08 -10.81 -15.15
N VAL A 78 13.14 -10.83 -14.32
CA VAL A 78 13.43 -9.76 -13.37
C VAL A 78 13.81 -8.48 -14.10
N GLU A 79 14.69 -8.54 -15.09
CA GLU A 79 15.06 -7.42 -15.96
C GLU A 79 13.85 -6.76 -16.60
N LYS A 80 12.94 -7.56 -17.19
CA LYS A 80 11.70 -7.06 -17.79
C LYS A 80 10.79 -6.39 -16.76
N THR A 81 10.75 -6.94 -15.54
CA THR A 81 9.97 -6.37 -14.43
C THR A 81 10.53 -5.02 -14.00
N ILE A 82 11.86 -4.90 -13.86
CA ILE A 82 12.54 -3.64 -13.53
C ILE A 82 12.31 -2.59 -14.62
N GLU A 83 12.38 -3.00 -15.89
CA GLU A 83 12.15 -2.09 -17.02
C GLU A 83 10.72 -1.53 -17.04
N ALA A 84 9.74 -2.35 -16.70
CA ALA A 84 8.33 -1.98 -16.65
C ALA A 84 7.96 -1.07 -15.46
N LEU A 85 8.89 -0.80 -14.53
CA LEU A 85 8.63 0.09 -13.40
C LEU A 85 8.33 1.52 -13.89
N ASP A 86 7.24 2.11 -13.43
CA ASP A 86 6.95 3.54 -13.68
C ASP A 86 7.96 4.43 -12.95
N ARG A 87 8.71 5.27 -13.69
CA ARG A 87 9.78 6.13 -13.17
C ARG A 87 9.26 7.16 -12.15
N ASN A 88 8.00 7.57 -12.27
CA ASN A 88 7.44 8.66 -11.46
C ASN A 88 6.90 8.17 -10.10
N LYS A 89 6.96 6.86 -9.84
CA LYS A 89 6.53 6.32 -8.55
C LYS A 89 7.61 6.53 -7.47
N PRO A 90 7.19 6.83 -6.23
CA PRO A 90 8.12 6.98 -5.11
C PRO A 90 8.89 5.68 -4.83
N ALA A 91 10.02 5.82 -4.16
CA ALA A 91 10.77 4.68 -3.63
C ALA A 91 9.96 3.97 -2.53
N GLY A 92 10.23 2.69 -2.33
CA GLY A 92 9.67 1.95 -1.20
C GLY A 92 10.37 2.31 0.11
N PRO A 93 10.01 1.64 1.22
CA PRO A 93 10.74 1.72 2.49
C PRO A 93 12.21 1.29 2.38
N ASP A 94 12.56 0.58 1.30
CA ASP A 94 13.90 0.15 0.93
C ASP A 94 14.76 1.25 0.28
N ASP A 95 14.19 2.45 0.08
CA ASP A 95 14.79 3.60 -0.61
C ASP A 95 15.31 3.29 -2.02
N MET A 96 14.87 2.18 -2.62
CA MET A 96 15.34 1.76 -3.94
C MET A 96 14.63 2.52 -5.05
N HIS A 97 15.16 3.70 -5.39
CA HIS A 97 14.53 4.54 -6.39
C HIS A 97 14.67 3.96 -7.81
N ARG A 98 13.59 4.06 -8.59
CA ARG A 98 13.46 3.44 -9.91
C ARG A 98 14.41 4.03 -10.95
N ALA A 99 14.78 5.31 -10.78
CA ALA A 99 15.80 5.96 -11.61
C ALA A 99 17.19 5.32 -11.45
N ILE A 100 17.46 4.63 -10.33
CA ILE A 100 18.71 3.91 -10.07
C ILE A 100 18.56 2.44 -10.49
N LEU A 101 17.41 1.83 -10.20
CA LEU A 101 17.13 0.42 -10.54
C LEU A 101 17.18 0.15 -12.05
N LYS A 102 16.59 1.02 -12.87
CA LYS A 102 16.49 0.81 -14.33
C LYS A 102 17.86 0.74 -15.02
N PRO A 103 18.78 1.70 -14.82
CA PRO A 103 20.14 1.60 -15.36
C PRO A 103 20.89 0.35 -14.90
N LEU A 104 20.66 -0.09 -13.65
CA LEU A 104 21.38 -1.20 -13.05
C LEU A 104 20.72 -2.57 -13.29
N LYS A 105 19.63 -2.66 -14.05
CA LYS A 105 18.83 -3.87 -14.23
C LYS A 105 19.65 -5.10 -14.65
N GLY A 106 20.63 -4.95 -15.53
CA GLY A 106 21.45 -6.08 -16.01
C GLY A 106 22.38 -6.64 -14.95
N ILE A 107 22.80 -5.80 -13.99
CA ILE A 107 23.62 -6.21 -12.85
C ILE A 107 22.72 -6.79 -11.74
N LEU A 108 21.56 -6.17 -11.50
CA LEU A 108 20.65 -6.52 -10.41
C LEU A 108 19.78 -7.76 -10.70
N ALA A 109 19.54 -8.10 -11.97
CA ALA A 109 18.60 -9.16 -12.32
C ALA A 109 19.00 -10.54 -11.79
N ARG A 110 20.28 -10.91 -11.88
CA ARG A 110 20.78 -12.17 -11.32
C ARG A 110 20.68 -12.25 -9.79
N PRO A 111 21.22 -11.30 -9.01
CA PRO A 111 21.13 -11.36 -7.56
C PRO A 111 19.68 -11.28 -7.06
N LEU A 112 18.83 -10.45 -7.68
CA LEU A 112 17.41 -10.38 -7.31
C LEU A 112 16.65 -11.68 -7.63
N ALA A 113 16.91 -12.31 -8.78
CA ALA A 113 16.32 -13.61 -9.09
C ALA A 113 16.68 -14.67 -8.04
N SER A 114 17.96 -14.73 -7.65
CA SER A 114 18.42 -15.65 -6.59
C SER A 114 17.81 -15.31 -5.23
N LEU A 115 17.65 -14.03 -4.90
CA LEU A 115 17.04 -13.58 -3.66
C LEU A 115 15.58 -14.03 -3.57
N VAL A 116 14.78 -13.79 -4.62
CA VAL A 116 13.36 -14.14 -4.61
C VAL A 116 13.16 -15.66 -4.59
N ILE A 117 13.96 -16.43 -5.34
CA ILE A 117 13.92 -17.90 -5.28
C ILE A 117 14.19 -18.37 -3.85
N LYS A 118 15.26 -17.85 -3.22
CA LYS A 118 15.60 -18.21 -1.85
C LYS A 118 14.48 -17.85 -0.88
N SER A 119 13.89 -16.66 -1.02
CA SER A 119 12.75 -16.23 -0.20
C SER A 119 11.53 -17.11 -0.33
N VAL A 120 11.25 -17.62 -1.54
CA VAL A 120 10.15 -18.58 -1.78
C VAL A 120 10.48 -19.94 -1.15
N GLU A 121 11.71 -20.41 -1.27
CA GLU A 121 12.16 -21.70 -0.71
C GLU A 121 12.18 -21.69 0.82
N THR A 122 12.57 -20.57 1.45
CA THR A 122 12.63 -20.43 2.91
C THR A 122 11.34 -19.88 3.52
N ALA A 123 10.39 -19.43 2.70
CA ALA A 123 9.23 -18.67 3.13
C ALA A 123 9.59 -17.43 3.99
N THR A 124 10.75 -16.81 3.72
CA THR A 124 11.21 -15.62 4.46
C THR A 124 11.53 -14.46 3.53
N PHE A 125 11.14 -13.26 3.96
CA PHE A 125 11.37 -12.01 3.24
C PHE A 125 12.08 -11.00 4.15
N PRO A 126 12.91 -10.10 3.59
CA PRO A 126 13.43 -8.94 4.29
C PRO A 126 12.32 -8.15 4.98
N SER A 127 12.61 -7.54 6.13
CA SER A 127 11.67 -6.66 6.85
C SER A 127 11.12 -5.55 5.95
N ASP A 128 12.00 -4.96 5.15
CA ASP A 128 11.70 -3.78 4.34
C ASP A 128 10.70 -4.11 3.22
N PHE A 129 10.66 -5.37 2.78
CA PHE A 129 9.68 -5.85 1.78
C PHE A 129 8.28 -6.05 2.37
N LYS A 130 8.19 -6.16 3.70
CA LYS A 130 6.92 -6.27 4.44
C LYS A 130 6.41 -4.93 4.93
N ALA A 131 7.25 -3.89 4.90
CA ALA A 131 6.90 -2.54 5.28
C ALA A 131 6.20 -1.81 4.12
N ALA A 132 5.37 -0.82 4.47
CA ALA A 132 4.75 0.07 3.50
C ALA A 132 4.71 1.49 4.07
N ILE A 133 4.94 2.49 3.21
CA ILE A 133 4.76 3.89 3.55
C ILE A 133 3.32 4.26 3.23
N VAL A 134 2.53 4.62 4.25
CA VAL A 134 1.18 5.13 4.09
C VAL A 134 1.27 6.64 3.92
N THR A 135 0.87 7.15 2.75
CA THR A 135 0.79 8.60 2.49
C THR A 135 -0.59 8.92 1.93
N HIS A 136 -1.14 10.05 2.35
CA HIS A 136 -2.36 10.55 1.77
C HIS A 136 -2.08 11.15 0.38
N ILE A 137 -2.93 10.82 -0.60
CA ILE A 137 -2.85 11.38 -1.95
C ILE A 137 -4.16 12.13 -2.19
N TYR A 138 -4.05 13.43 -2.47
CA TYR A 138 -5.20 14.23 -2.86
C TYR A 138 -5.69 13.81 -4.24
N LYS A 139 -6.95 13.36 -4.33
CA LYS A 139 -7.60 13.02 -5.60
C LYS A 139 -8.57 14.14 -5.98
N GLY A 140 -8.05 15.22 -6.55
CA GLY A 140 -8.83 16.36 -7.02
C GLY A 140 -9.34 16.19 -8.46
N ALA A 141 -10.56 16.66 -8.73
CA ALA A 141 -11.08 16.87 -10.09
C ALA A 141 -10.80 18.29 -10.62
N THR A 142 -10.14 19.15 -9.83
CA THR A 142 -9.77 20.52 -10.20
C THR A 142 -8.48 20.90 -9.48
N GLU A 143 -7.65 21.70 -10.16
CA GLU A 143 -6.30 22.09 -9.75
C GLU A 143 -6.22 22.66 -8.33
N MET A 144 -5.15 22.28 -7.65
CA MET A 144 -4.74 22.82 -6.35
C MET A 144 -4.38 24.30 -6.54
N PRO A 145 -4.96 25.25 -5.77
CA PRO A 145 -4.46 26.62 -5.75
C PRO A 145 -3.04 26.65 -5.14
N PRO A 146 -2.21 27.63 -5.54
CA PRO A 146 -0.79 27.71 -5.16
C PRO A 146 -0.55 27.82 -3.66
#